data_AF-A0A9K3J451-F1
#
_entry.id   AF-A0A9K3J451-F1
#
_cell.length_a   1.000
_cell.length_b   1.000
_cell.length_c   1.000
_cell.angle_alpha   90.00
_cell.angle_beta   90.00
_cell.angle_gamma   90.00
#
_symmetry.space_group_name_H-M   'P 1'
#
loop_
_entity.id
_entity.type
_entity.pdbx_description
1 polymer ?
#
loop_
_entity_poly.entity_id
_entity_poly.type
_entity_poly.pdbx_seq_one_letter_code
_entity_poly.pdbx_strand_id
1 'polypeptide(L)'
;MEPFRDMAKFLRYSRINKALTDRTKVYESHIRMFWKFVRYDENEKMIYSAVQKKDENDKDIDIEVKFNVGDVRRVLDLGDKDEDPTIVLERLCKGLWFRMGFSGHVNGKYLKSMFSRPYKFLVHCVLHALSHRKGAYDEPSDYIMNIITCLVLNRPYNISQVIFDHLVDNVKGEKYIMYPRFIQMLIDDQVNNLPKDPTDEMNLHHMKSDTLRRLNQYKGLKKDEPEPRAKRMICKIVNRNYVAPVNDAWRHENSNSEDETHRLSDMHEKKLRYWFVKDGKRKRTPKVSSVVTTPKKTTQKIVTKGIVERGSYKKS
;
A
#
# COMPACT_ATOMS: atom_id res chain seq x y z
N MET A 1 -12.45 -19.12 -6.64
CA MET A 1 -11.04 -18.88 -6.21
C MET A 1 -10.03 -19.19 -7.30
N GLU A 2 -10.35 -20.00 -8.32
CA GLU A 2 -9.40 -20.44 -9.35
C GLU A 2 -8.49 -19.37 -9.98
N PRO A 3 -8.96 -18.18 -10.41
CA PRO A 3 -8.06 -17.21 -11.04
C PRO A 3 -7.01 -16.62 -10.07
N PHE A 4 -7.14 -16.84 -8.76
CA PHE A 4 -6.25 -16.29 -7.74
C PHE A 4 -5.45 -17.37 -7.01
N ARG A 5 -5.63 -18.65 -7.33
CA ARG A 5 -5.11 -19.77 -6.53
C ARG A 5 -3.59 -19.74 -6.39
N ASP A 6 -2.87 -19.60 -7.49
CA ASP A 6 -1.40 -19.59 -7.47
C ASP A 6 -0.84 -18.33 -6.81
N MET A 7 -1.48 -17.19 -7.03
CA MET A 7 -1.08 -15.95 -6.37
C MET A 7 -1.33 -15.98 -4.86
N ALA A 8 -2.46 -16.56 -4.42
CA ALA A 8 -2.74 -16.76 -3.02
C ALA A 8 -1.73 -17.71 -2.37
N LYS A 9 -1.33 -18.79 -3.05
CA LYS A 9 -0.24 -19.66 -2.59
C LYS A 9 1.08 -18.89 -2.47
N PHE A 10 1.46 -18.12 -3.49
CA PHE A 10 2.67 -17.29 -3.47
C PHE A 10 2.69 -16.33 -2.27
N LEU A 11 1.59 -15.62 -2.02
CA LEU A 11 1.47 -14.70 -0.88
C LEU A 11 1.57 -15.42 0.47
N ARG A 12 0.99 -16.62 0.62
CA ARG A 12 1.06 -17.41 1.85
C ARG A 12 2.47 -17.84 2.22
N TYR A 13 3.32 -18.15 1.24
CA TYR A 13 4.72 -18.52 1.47
C TYR A 13 5.68 -17.33 1.39
N SER A 14 5.16 -16.12 1.13
CA SER A 14 5.97 -14.93 1.11
C SER A 14 6.26 -14.44 2.53
N ARG A 15 7.37 -13.73 2.69
CA ARG A 15 7.76 -13.10 3.97
C ARG A 15 6.82 -11.98 4.44
N ILE A 16 5.81 -11.62 3.65
CA ILE A 16 4.78 -10.66 4.07
C ILE A 16 3.48 -11.35 4.50
N ASN A 17 3.45 -12.69 4.57
CA ASN A 17 2.23 -13.44 4.88
C ASN A 17 1.60 -12.99 6.21
N LYS A 18 2.38 -12.91 7.29
CA LYS A 18 1.89 -12.44 8.59
C LYS A 18 1.31 -11.04 8.47
N ALA A 19 2.05 -10.12 7.85
CA ALA A 19 1.55 -8.77 7.57
C ALA A 19 0.26 -8.75 6.72
N LEU A 20 -0.02 -9.75 5.89
CA LEU A 20 -1.25 -9.82 5.09
C LEU A 20 -2.44 -10.45 5.86
N THR A 21 -2.19 -11.46 6.69
CA THR A 21 -3.24 -12.36 7.20
C THR A 21 -3.52 -12.25 8.68
N ASP A 22 -2.61 -11.65 9.45
CA ASP A 22 -2.77 -11.52 10.90
C ASP A 22 -4.08 -10.78 11.25
N ARG A 23 -4.82 -11.34 12.21
CA ARG A 23 -6.16 -10.88 12.63
C ARG A 23 -6.15 -10.21 14.00
N THR A 24 -5.01 -9.66 14.43
CA THR A 24 -4.93 -8.88 15.67
C THR A 24 -6.07 -7.87 15.72
N LYS A 25 -6.92 -8.02 16.75
CA LYS A 25 -8.01 -7.11 17.06
C LYS A 25 -7.44 -5.78 17.50
N VAL A 26 -7.92 -4.69 16.92
CA VAL A 26 -7.41 -3.35 17.20
C VAL A 26 -8.41 -2.61 18.07
N TYR A 27 -7.91 -1.94 19.10
CA TYR A 27 -8.71 -1.18 20.05
C TYR A 27 -8.47 0.31 19.82
N GLU A 28 -9.53 1.07 19.60
CA GLU A 28 -9.43 2.48 19.23
C GLU A 28 -8.73 3.30 20.32
N SER A 29 -9.03 3.03 21.59
CA SER A 29 -8.38 3.64 22.75
C SER A 29 -6.86 3.45 22.73
N HIS A 30 -6.38 2.23 22.48
CA HIS A 30 -4.94 1.91 22.43
C HIS A 30 -4.24 2.70 21.32
N ILE A 31 -4.83 2.69 20.12
CA ILE A 31 -4.25 3.35 18.96
C ILE A 31 -4.27 4.87 19.12
N ARG A 32 -5.35 5.45 19.68
CA ARG A 32 -5.43 6.88 19.96
C ARG A 32 -4.41 7.29 21.02
N MET A 33 -4.27 6.52 22.09
CA MET A 33 -3.29 6.81 23.14
C MET A 33 -1.86 6.75 22.60
N PHE A 34 -1.57 5.71 21.80
CA PHE A 34 -0.30 5.60 21.10
C PHE A 34 0.00 6.84 20.25
N TRP A 35 -0.93 7.28 19.39
CA TRP A 35 -0.67 8.45 18.55
C TRP A 35 -0.65 9.78 19.33
N LYS A 36 -1.35 9.86 20.46
CA LYS A 36 -1.33 11.03 21.35
C LYS A 36 0.08 11.26 21.90
N PHE A 37 0.71 10.22 22.44
CA PHE A 37 2.01 10.32 23.12
C PHE A 37 3.22 9.99 22.26
N VAL A 38 3.01 9.64 20.99
CA VAL A 38 4.15 9.25 20.13
C VAL A 38 5.16 10.37 19.96
N ARG A 39 6.44 10.01 20.11
CA ARG A 39 7.62 10.80 19.79
C ARG A 39 8.68 9.89 19.14
N TYR A 40 9.61 10.49 18.42
CA TYR A 40 10.73 9.78 17.81
C TYR A 40 12.05 10.35 18.34
N ASP A 41 12.93 9.48 18.78
CA ASP A 41 14.29 9.80 19.20
C ASP A 41 15.26 9.51 18.07
N GLU A 42 15.91 10.55 17.53
CA GLU A 42 16.85 10.44 16.41
C GLU A 42 18.20 9.84 16.82
N ASN A 43 18.62 9.98 18.08
CA ASN A 43 19.89 9.45 18.59
C ASN A 43 19.80 7.92 18.76
N GLU A 44 18.71 7.47 19.36
CA GLU A 44 18.45 6.04 19.59
C GLU A 44 17.80 5.34 18.40
N LYS A 45 17.28 6.10 17.44
CA LYS A 45 16.48 5.60 16.30
C LYS A 45 15.29 4.77 16.77
N MET A 46 14.60 5.27 17.78
CA MET A 46 13.51 4.61 18.50
C MET A 46 12.24 5.44 18.44
N ILE A 47 11.10 4.79 18.22
CA ILE A 47 9.78 5.40 18.46
C ILE A 47 9.38 5.11 19.89
N TYR A 48 8.96 6.13 20.61
CA TYR A 48 8.44 6.06 21.98
C TYR A 48 6.98 6.49 22.01
N SER A 49 6.18 5.85 22.84
CA SER A 49 4.82 6.28 23.16
C SER A 49 4.37 5.72 24.51
N ALA A 50 3.10 5.90 24.84
CA ALA A 50 2.47 5.29 26.00
C ALA A 50 1.07 4.75 25.65
N VAL A 51 0.68 3.70 26.35
CA VAL A 51 -0.70 3.21 26.43
C VAL A 51 -1.14 3.24 27.89
N GLN A 52 -2.44 3.29 28.15
CA GLN A 52 -2.98 3.40 29.49
C GLN A 52 -3.56 2.07 29.96
N LYS A 53 -3.29 1.71 31.21
CA LYS A 53 -3.82 0.51 31.86
C LYS A 53 -4.22 0.86 33.30
N LYS A 54 -5.22 0.16 33.85
CA LYS A 54 -5.54 0.22 35.27
C LYS A 54 -4.62 -0.67 36.11
N ASP A 55 -4.09 -0.13 37.20
CA ASP A 55 -3.35 -0.88 38.20
C ASP A 55 -4.28 -1.66 39.15
N GLU A 56 -3.71 -2.31 40.16
CA GLU A 56 -4.44 -3.11 41.16
C GLU A 56 -5.43 -2.26 42.01
N ASN A 57 -5.26 -0.94 42.04
CA ASN A 57 -6.07 0.00 42.79
C ASN A 57 -7.07 0.77 41.89
N ASP A 58 -7.34 0.25 40.69
CA ASP A 58 -8.21 0.87 39.68
C ASP A 58 -7.72 2.24 39.17
N LYS A 59 -6.43 2.57 39.39
CA LYS A 59 -5.82 3.82 38.94
C LYS A 59 -5.21 3.66 37.55
N ASP A 60 -5.47 4.62 36.69
CA ASP A 60 -4.83 4.67 35.38
C ASP A 60 -3.33 4.96 35.49
N ILE A 61 -2.53 4.09 34.88
CA ILE A 61 -1.08 4.20 34.74
C ILE A 61 -0.69 4.20 33.26
N ASP A 62 0.26 5.05 32.92
CA ASP A 62 0.86 5.08 31.59
C ASP A 62 1.98 4.03 31.50
N ILE A 63 1.88 3.14 30.52
CA ILE A 63 2.87 2.12 30.22
C ILE A 63 3.64 2.55 28.97
N GLU A 64 4.96 2.68 29.09
CA GLU A 64 5.83 2.99 27.96
C GLU A 64 5.78 1.88 26.91
N VAL A 65 5.65 2.27 25.65
CA VAL A 65 5.83 1.41 24.48
C VAL A 65 6.95 2.01 23.64
N LYS A 66 7.93 1.21 23.25
CA LYS A 66 9.01 1.68 22.38
C LYS A 66 9.49 0.64 21.41
N PHE A 67 9.74 1.02 20.17
CA PHE A 67 10.19 0.07 19.16
C PHE A 67 11.08 0.73 18.10
N ASN A 68 11.97 -0.08 17.53
CA ASN A 68 12.79 0.29 16.39
C ASN A 68 12.49 -0.59 15.15
N VAL A 69 13.32 -0.50 14.11
CA VAL A 69 13.19 -1.29 12.88
C VAL A 69 13.25 -2.80 13.14
N GLY A 70 14.09 -3.25 14.08
CA GLY A 70 14.24 -4.65 14.45
C GLY A 70 12.99 -5.23 15.11
N ASP A 71 12.33 -4.43 15.95
CA ASP A 71 11.03 -4.81 16.54
C ASP A 71 9.94 -4.93 15.47
N VAL A 72 9.84 -3.97 14.55
CA VAL A 72 8.91 -4.04 13.41
C VAL A 72 9.14 -5.33 12.60
N ARG A 73 10.40 -5.63 12.30
CA ARG A 73 10.81 -6.85 11.58
C ARG A 73 10.37 -8.11 12.30
N ARG A 74 10.67 -8.20 13.60
CA ARG A 74 10.39 -9.37 14.45
C ARG A 74 8.90 -9.57 14.63
N VAL A 75 8.17 -8.53 15.03
CA VAL A 75 6.73 -8.59 15.32
C VAL A 75 5.93 -8.89 14.05
N LEU A 76 6.32 -8.32 12.90
CA LEU A 76 5.64 -8.57 11.62
C LEU A 76 6.16 -9.79 10.86
N ASP A 77 7.21 -10.46 11.36
CA ASP A 77 7.85 -11.63 10.75
C ASP A 77 8.26 -11.39 9.28
N LEU A 78 8.90 -10.25 9.02
CA LEU A 78 9.21 -9.79 7.65
C LEU A 78 10.45 -10.44 7.05
N GLY A 79 11.32 -11.04 7.88
CA GLY A 79 12.50 -11.78 7.43
C GLY A 79 13.48 -11.00 6.55
N ASP A 80 13.45 -9.67 6.60
CA ASP A 80 14.45 -8.80 5.97
C ASP A 80 15.61 -8.50 6.93
N LYS A 81 16.60 -7.76 6.45
CA LYS A 81 17.81 -7.42 7.23
C LYS A 81 18.15 -5.94 7.12
N ASP A 82 19.03 -5.44 7.99
CA ASP A 82 19.38 -4.02 8.00
C ASP A 82 20.18 -3.61 6.74
N GLU A 83 21.01 -4.53 6.24
CA GLU A 83 21.79 -4.40 5.01
C GLU A 83 20.95 -4.52 3.72
N ASP A 84 19.71 -5.01 3.80
CA ASP A 84 18.84 -5.12 2.63
C ASP A 84 18.53 -3.72 2.06
N PRO A 85 18.46 -3.58 0.73
CA PRO A 85 18.19 -2.28 0.11
C PRO A 85 16.75 -1.82 0.38
N THR A 86 16.56 -0.51 0.48
CA THR A 86 15.22 0.13 0.51
C THR A 86 14.87 0.82 -0.81
N ILE A 87 15.76 0.74 -1.79
CA ILE A 87 15.67 1.41 -3.10
C ILE A 87 15.93 0.36 -4.17
N VAL A 88 15.14 0.43 -5.23
CA VAL A 88 15.27 -0.42 -6.41
C VAL A 88 15.33 0.52 -7.60
N LEU A 89 16.18 0.23 -8.60
CA LEU A 89 16.20 1.05 -9.81
C LEU A 89 14.84 1.07 -10.50
N GLU A 90 14.40 2.26 -10.91
CA GLU A 90 13.09 2.43 -11.53
C GLU A 90 12.97 1.60 -12.80
N ARG A 91 14.05 1.50 -13.59
CA ARG A 91 14.10 0.67 -14.81
C ARG A 91 13.82 -0.80 -14.51
N LEU A 92 14.47 -1.37 -13.49
CA LEU A 92 14.27 -2.75 -13.06
C LEU A 92 12.81 -2.95 -12.65
N CYS A 93 12.29 -2.06 -11.80
CA CYS A 93 10.93 -2.16 -11.31
C CYS A 93 9.93 -2.10 -12.46
N LYS A 94 9.99 -1.07 -13.31
CA LYS A 94 9.07 -0.92 -14.45
C LYS A 94 9.18 -2.07 -15.45
N GLY A 95 10.40 -2.54 -15.72
CA GLY A 95 10.63 -3.70 -16.58
C GLY A 95 9.93 -4.96 -16.08
N LEU A 96 10.05 -5.26 -14.78
CA LEU A 96 9.33 -6.37 -14.18
C LEU A 96 7.80 -6.17 -14.24
N TRP A 97 7.31 -4.96 -13.98
CA TRP A 97 5.88 -4.66 -14.01
C TRP A 97 5.29 -4.87 -15.41
N PHE A 98 6.02 -4.51 -16.46
CA PHE A 98 5.64 -4.85 -17.83
C PHE A 98 5.67 -6.36 -18.09
N ARG A 99 6.67 -7.07 -17.56
CA ARG A 99 6.77 -8.54 -17.66
C ARG A 99 5.61 -9.25 -16.96
N MET A 100 5.09 -8.66 -15.89
CA MET A 100 3.86 -9.09 -15.20
C MET A 100 2.58 -8.73 -15.97
N GLY A 101 2.68 -7.98 -17.08
CA GLY A 101 1.57 -7.67 -17.96
C GLY A 101 0.91 -6.31 -17.75
N PHE A 102 1.59 -5.36 -17.11
CA PHE A 102 1.08 -3.99 -17.01
C PHE A 102 0.81 -3.40 -18.40
N SER A 103 -0.42 -2.97 -18.70
CA SER A 103 -0.80 -2.46 -20.03
C SER A 103 -0.67 -0.94 -20.19
N GLY A 104 -0.36 -0.20 -19.12
CA GLY A 104 -0.25 1.26 -19.17
C GLY A 104 1.05 1.79 -19.79
N HIS A 105 1.15 3.11 -19.89
CA HIS A 105 2.35 3.81 -20.36
C HIS A 105 3.48 3.80 -19.33
N VAL A 106 4.74 3.76 -19.76
CA VAL A 106 5.93 3.63 -18.88
C VAL A 106 6.05 4.76 -17.86
N ASN A 107 5.68 5.97 -18.25
CA ASN A 107 5.67 7.16 -17.38
C ASN A 107 4.28 7.51 -16.84
N GLY A 108 3.28 6.64 -17.10
CA GLY A 108 1.90 6.85 -16.70
C GLY A 108 1.61 6.42 -15.26
N LYS A 109 0.31 6.36 -14.94
CA LYS A 109 -0.19 5.87 -13.65
C LYS A 109 -0.21 4.34 -13.61
N TYR A 110 0.30 3.75 -12.54
CA TYR A 110 0.46 2.30 -12.40
C TYR A 110 -0.77 1.60 -11.83
N LEU A 111 -1.96 1.89 -12.38
CA LEU A 111 -3.23 1.39 -11.85
C LEU A 111 -3.30 -0.14 -11.82
N LYS A 112 -3.77 -0.71 -10.70
CA LYS A 112 -3.95 -2.16 -10.55
C LYS A 112 -4.92 -2.77 -11.58
N SER A 113 -5.82 -1.95 -12.14
CA SER A 113 -6.75 -2.35 -13.22
C SER A 113 -6.06 -2.64 -14.55
N MET A 114 -4.80 -2.22 -14.74
CA MET A 114 -4.01 -2.46 -15.95
C MET A 114 -3.28 -3.82 -15.93
N PHE A 115 -3.62 -4.68 -14.97
CA PHE A 115 -3.07 -6.02 -14.83
C PHE A 115 -4.13 -7.07 -15.01
N SER A 116 -3.73 -8.25 -15.49
CA SER A 116 -4.57 -9.46 -15.44
C SER A 116 -4.99 -9.79 -14.00
N ARG A 117 -6.12 -10.49 -13.84
CA ARG A 117 -6.75 -10.80 -12.54
C ARG A 117 -5.78 -11.29 -11.46
N PRO A 118 -4.87 -12.26 -11.70
CA PRO A 118 -3.95 -12.73 -10.66
C PRO A 118 -2.97 -11.64 -10.20
N TYR A 119 -2.39 -10.87 -11.12
CA TYR A 119 -1.47 -9.78 -10.79
C TYR A 119 -2.17 -8.57 -10.19
N LYS A 120 -3.39 -8.25 -10.65
CA LYS A 120 -4.27 -7.25 -10.00
C LYS A 120 -4.54 -7.63 -8.55
N PHE A 121 -4.79 -8.92 -8.28
CA PHE A 121 -4.97 -9.44 -6.92
C PHE A 121 -3.69 -9.28 -6.08
N LEU A 122 -2.51 -9.60 -6.63
CA LEU A 122 -1.22 -9.37 -5.96
C LEU A 122 -1.05 -7.91 -5.55
N VAL A 123 -1.17 -6.98 -6.51
CA VAL A 123 -1.02 -5.54 -6.26
C VAL A 123 -2.01 -5.10 -5.20
N HIS A 124 -3.27 -5.52 -5.30
CA HIS A 124 -4.29 -5.18 -4.30
C HIS A 124 -3.92 -5.65 -2.89
N CYS A 125 -3.48 -6.89 -2.72
CA CYS A 125 -3.14 -7.43 -1.41
C CYS A 125 -1.99 -6.64 -0.75
N VAL A 126 -0.89 -6.44 -1.48
CA VAL A 126 0.29 -5.73 -0.95
C VAL A 126 -0.06 -4.26 -0.68
N LEU A 127 -0.79 -3.63 -1.58
CA LEU A 127 -1.22 -2.24 -1.46
C LEU A 127 -2.12 -1.99 -0.25
N HIS A 128 -3.07 -2.90 0.04
CA HIS A 128 -3.95 -2.75 1.20
C HIS A 128 -3.26 -3.07 2.54
N ALA A 129 -2.28 -3.98 2.55
CA ALA A 129 -1.61 -4.37 3.78
C ALA A 129 -0.48 -3.43 4.18
N LEU A 130 0.31 -2.95 3.21
CA LEU A 130 1.58 -2.27 3.48
C LEU A 130 1.59 -0.78 3.13
N SER A 131 0.47 -0.20 2.70
CA SER A 131 0.48 1.20 2.29
C SER A 131 0.18 2.19 3.41
N HIS A 132 0.99 3.24 3.50
CA HIS A 132 0.84 4.37 4.42
C HIS A 132 -0.10 5.50 3.92
N ARG A 133 -1.24 5.19 3.28
CA ARG A 133 -2.08 6.22 2.62
C ARG A 133 -3.43 6.46 3.30
N LYS A 134 -3.90 7.71 3.28
CA LYS A 134 -5.23 8.15 3.76
C LYS A 134 -6.39 7.87 2.77
N GLY A 135 -6.10 7.46 1.54
CA GLY A 135 -7.08 7.45 0.44
C GLY A 135 -6.84 6.38 -0.63
N ALA A 136 -7.34 6.64 -1.85
CA ALA A 136 -7.52 5.67 -2.94
C ALA A 136 -6.43 4.58 -3.07
N TYR A 137 -6.89 3.33 -3.17
CA TYR A 137 -6.07 2.12 -3.25
C TYR A 137 -6.02 1.54 -4.67
N ASP A 138 -6.03 2.40 -5.70
CA ASP A 138 -6.00 1.97 -7.11
C ASP A 138 -4.62 2.03 -7.73
N GLU A 139 -3.79 3.00 -7.32
CA GLU A 139 -2.43 3.18 -7.80
C GLU A 139 -1.41 2.84 -6.69
N PRO A 140 -0.51 1.88 -6.87
CA PRO A 140 0.56 1.60 -5.93
C PRO A 140 1.53 2.79 -5.89
N SER A 141 2.04 3.09 -4.70
CA SER A 141 3.14 4.02 -4.52
C SER A 141 4.46 3.36 -4.88
N ASP A 142 5.48 4.16 -5.19
CA ASP A 142 6.80 3.68 -5.65
C ASP A 142 7.40 2.57 -4.76
N TYR A 143 7.37 2.72 -3.43
CA TYR A 143 7.87 1.67 -2.53
C TYR A 143 7.01 0.39 -2.53
N ILE A 144 5.70 0.48 -2.80
CA ILE A 144 4.84 -0.71 -2.98
C ILE A 144 5.25 -1.41 -4.27
N MET A 145 5.58 -0.65 -5.32
CA MET A 145 6.13 -1.23 -6.54
C MET A 145 7.45 -1.95 -6.27
N ASN A 146 8.36 -1.35 -5.49
CA ASN A 146 9.61 -1.98 -5.08
C ASN A 146 9.40 -3.27 -4.28
N ILE A 147 8.49 -3.25 -3.29
CA ILE A 147 8.16 -4.43 -2.49
C ILE A 147 7.66 -5.57 -3.38
N ILE A 148 6.68 -5.31 -4.25
CA ILE A 148 6.16 -6.31 -5.18
C ILE A 148 7.28 -6.83 -6.08
N THR A 149 8.11 -5.94 -6.60
CA THR A 149 9.23 -6.29 -7.48
C THR A 149 10.22 -7.22 -6.81
N CYS A 150 10.67 -6.89 -5.60
CA CYS A 150 11.61 -7.73 -4.85
C CYS A 150 10.97 -9.07 -4.42
N LEU A 151 9.69 -9.08 -4.05
CA LEU A 151 8.98 -10.32 -3.73
C LEU A 151 8.91 -11.27 -4.93
N VAL A 152 8.56 -10.75 -6.11
CA VAL A 152 8.43 -11.56 -7.33
C VAL A 152 9.79 -12.02 -7.85
N LEU A 153 10.81 -11.16 -7.84
CA LEU A 153 12.16 -11.51 -8.29
C LEU A 153 12.96 -12.33 -7.27
N ASN A 154 12.45 -12.52 -6.04
CA ASN A 154 13.21 -13.10 -4.93
C ASN A 154 14.47 -12.30 -4.56
N ARG A 155 14.37 -10.97 -4.54
CA ARG A 155 15.47 -10.07 -4.14
C ARG A 155 15.32 -9.63 -2.68
N PRO A 156 16.43 -9.40 -1.97
CA PRO A 156 16.42 -8.76 -0.66
C PRO A 156 15.81 -7.35 -0.76
N TYR A 157 15.10 -6.93 0.30
CA TYR A 157 14.52 -5.59 0.41
C TYR A 157 14.06 -5.33 1.84
N ASN A 158 14.40 -4.19 2.41
CA ASN A 158 14.11 -3.86 3.80
C ASN A 158 12.72 -3.20 3.94
N ILE A 159 11.70 -4.04 4.03
CA ILE A 159 10.29 -3.65 4.24
C ILE A 159 10.11 -3.01 5.63
N SER A 160 10.79 -3.56 6.65
CA SER A 160 10.75 -3.09 8.03
C SER A 160 11.20 -1.64 8.13
N GLN A 161 12.33 -1.30 7.49
CA GLN A 161 12.83 0.08 7.42
C GLN A 161 11.84 0.99 6.68
N VAL A 162 11.22 0.53 5.58
CA VAL A 162 10.24 1.34 4.86
C VAL A 162 9.00 1.63 5.70
N ILE A 163 8.48 0.65 6.45
CA ILE A 163 7.36 0.85 7.39
C ILE A 163 7.77 1.82 8.49
N PHE A 164 8.93 1.61 9.10
CA PHE A 164 9.44 2.46 10.19
C PHE A 164 9.64 3.91 9.76
N ASP A 165 10.27 4.12 8.60
CA ASP A 165 10.43 5.43 7.96
C ASP A 165 9.10 6.19 7.84
N HIS A 166 8.04 5.48 7.44
CA HIS A 166 6.71 6.08 7.30
C HIS A 166 6.05 6.40 8.64
N LEU A 167 6.27 5.57 9.66
CA LEU A 167 5.85 5.88 11.03
C LEU A 167 6.56 7.14 11.53
N VAL A 168 7.88 7.24 11.36
CA VAL A 168 8.67 8.43 11.74
C VAL A 168 8.20 9.68 10.99
N ASP A 169 7.94 9.58 9.68
CA ASP A 169 7.39 10.69 8.90
C ASP A 169 6.00 11.13 9.42
N ASN A 170 5.18 10.18 9.89
CA ASN A 170 3.87 10.47 10.49
C ASN A 170 3.99 11.20 11.84
N VAL A 171 4.96 10.78 12.66
CA VAL A 171 5.26 11.42 13.96
C VAL A 171 5.67 12.88 13.76
N LYS A 172 6.45 13.17 12.71
CA LYS A 172 6.93 14.51 12.37
C LYS A 172 5.87 15.39 11.71
N GLY A 173 4.68 14.87 11.39
CA GLY A 173 3.63 15.54 10.63
C GLY A 173 2.28 15.60 11.34
N GLU A 174 1.20 15.78 10.55
CA GLU A 174 -0.16 15.63 11.05
C GLU A 174 -0.44 14.15 11.31
N LYS A 175 -0.37 13.78 12.59
CA LYS A 175 -0.55 12.41 13.07
C LYS A 175 -1.94 11.91 12.67
N TYR A 176 -1.96 10.89 11.81
CA TYR A 176 -3.18 10.12 11.53
C TYR A 176 -2.99 8.67 11.94
N ILE A 177 -4.09 7.93 12.04
CA ILE A 177 -4.09 6.50 12.39
C ILE A 177 -3.47 5.68 11.24
N MET A 178 -2.14 5.59 11.23
CA MET A 178 -1.35 4.82 10.27
C MET A 178 -1.10 3.41 10.84
N TYR A 179 -1.18 2.38 10.01
CA TYR A 179 -0.91 0.99 10.38
C TYR A 179 -1.51 0.54 11.74
N PRO A 180 -2.81 0.78 12.01
CA PRO A 180 -3.43 0.49 13.30
C PRO A 180 -3.18 -0.96 13.77
N ARG A 181 -3.25 -1.93 12.85
CA ARG A 181 -2.97 -3.34 13.16
C ARG A 181 -1.51 -3.59 13.54
N PHE A 182 -0.55 -3.01 12.84
CA PHE A 182 0.87 -3.23 13.16
C PHE A 182 1.23 -2.58 14.50
N ILE A 183 0.65 -1.43 14.80
CA ILE A 183 0.83 -0.76 16.09
C ILE A 183 0.22 -1.59 17.22
N GLN A 184 -1.00 -2.11 17.04
CA GLN A 184 -1.58 -3.00 18.05
C GLN A 184 -0.73 -4.25 18.27
N MET A 185 -0.17 -4.85 17.22
CA MET A 185 0.74 -5.99 17.34
C MET A 185 2.00 -5.63 18.12
N LEU A 186 2.57 -4.43 17.92
CA LEU A 186 3.75 -3.95 18.66
C LEU A 186 3.42 -3.65 20.13
N ILE A 187 2.23 -3.11 20.41
CA ILE A 187 1.75 -2.89 21.79
C ILE A 187 1.56 -4.23 22.49
N ASP A 188 0.85 -5.17 21.86
CA ASP A 188 0.56 -6.50 22.43
C ASP A 188 1.84 -7.33 22.65
N ASP A 189 2.89 -7.10 21.86
CA ASP A 189 4.21 -7.74 22.02
C ASP A 189 4.98 -7.23 23.25
N GLN A 190 4.73 -6.00 23.70
CA GLN A 190 5.45 -5.36 24.81
C GLN A 190 4.64 -5.32 26.11
N VAL A 191 3.32 -5.19 26.01
CA VAL A 191 2.43 -4.92 27.14
C VAL A 191 1.44 -6.06 27.32
N ASN A 192 1.74 -6.91 28.30
CA ASN A 192 0.85 -8.01 28.67
C ASN A 192 -0.38 -7.51 29.45
N ASN A 193 -1.51 -8.20 29.25
CA ASN A 193 -2.76 -7.95 29.99
C ASN A 193 -3.25 -6.50 29.90
N LEU A 194 -3.11 -5.86 28.74
CA LEU A 194 -3.76 -4.58 28.46
C LEU A 194 -5.28 -4.80 28.37
N PRO A 195 -6.13 -3.97 29.02
CA PRO A 195 -7.58 -4.12 28.95
C PRO A 195 -8.10 -4.08 27.51
N LYS A 196 -9.08 -4.93 27.18
CA LYS A 196 -9.57 -5.10 25.80
C LYS A 196 -11.09 -5.06 25.79
N ASP A 197 -11.64 -3.86 25.66
CA ASP A 197 -13.09 -3.65 25.59
C ASP A 197 -13.61 -4.00 24.18
N PRO A 198 -14.53 -4.97 24.03
CA PRO A 198 -15.12 -5.29 22.72
C PRO A 198 -15.88 -4.13 22.07
N THR A 199 -16.37 -3.16 22.86
CA THR A 199 -17.06 -1.97 22.34
C THR A 199 -16.09 -0.93 21.76
N ASP A 200 -14.80 -1.03 22.09
CA ASP A 200 -13.70 -0.21 21.58
C ASP A 200 -13.00 -0.85 20.36
N GLU A 201 -13.43 -2.04 19.92
CA GLU A 201 -12.81 -2.74 18.79
C GLU A 201 -13.05 -1.98 17.47
N MET A 202 -11.97 -1.54 16.82
CA MET A 202 -12.00 -0.89 15.52
C MET A 202 -12.48 -1.87 14.44
N ASN A 203 -13.48 -1.46 13.67
CA ASN A 203 -13.95 -2.24 12.53
C ASN A 203 -12.96 -2.17 11.35
N LEU A 204 -12.04 -3.14 11.29
CA LEU A 204 -11.12 -3.30 10.18
C LEU A 204 -11.74 -4.18 9.08
N HIS A 205 -11.91 -3.60 7.90
CA HIS A 205 -12.42 -4.35 6.75
C HIS A 205 -11.37 -5.33 6.20
N HIS A 206 -11.60 -6.61 6.45
CA HIS A 206 -10.84 -7.69 5.82
C HIS A 206 -11.34 -7.98 4.40
N MET A 207 -10.47 -8.54 3.55
CA MET A 207 -10.89 -9.05 2.25
C MET A 207 -11.87 -10.22 2.43
N LYS A 208 -13.08 -10.07 1.89
CA LYS A 208 -14.12 -11.11 1.88
C LYS A 208 -14.38 -11.60 0.45
N SER A 209 -15.29 -12.56 0.30
CA SER A 209 -15.77 -13.05 -1.00
C SER A 209 -16.20 -11.92 -1.94
N ASP A 210 -16.86 -10.87 -1.43
CA ASP A 210 -17.27 -9.72 -2.21
C ASP A 210 -16.09 -8.91 -2.77
N THR A 211 -15.01 -8.77 -1.98
CA THR A 211 -13.78 -8.12 -2.46
C THR A 211 -13.19 -8.92 -3.62
N LEU A 212 -13.16 -10.25 -3.50
CA LEU A 212 -12.70 -11.13 -4.58
C LEU A 212 -13.59 -11.02 -5.83
N ARG A 213 -14.91 -10.95 -5.65
CA ARG A 213 -15.87 -10.76 -6.75
C ARG A 213 -15.62 -9.43 -7.48
N ARG A 214 -15.36 -8.34 -6.74
CA ARG A 214 -15.01 -7.03 -7.31
C ARG A 214 -13.66 -7.07 -8.05
N LEU A 215 -12.67 -7.77 -7.52
CA LEU A 215 -11.36 -7.92 -8.17
C LEU A 215 -11.45 -8.73 -9.47
N ASN A 216 -12.35 -9.71 -9.51
CA ASN A 216 -12.58 -10.58 -10.66
C ASN A 216 -13.26 -9.87 -11.85
N GLN A 217 -13.72 -8.63 -11.67
CA GLN A 217 -14.39 -7.84 -12.71
C GLN A 217 -13.53 -6.63 -13.10
N TYR A 218 -13.60 -6.22 -14.37
CA TYR A 218 -13.17 -4.89 -14.80
C TYR A 218 -14.41 -4.04 -15.01
N LYS A 219 -14.52 -2.94 -14.27
CA LYS A 219 -15.61 -1.99 -14.39
C LYS A 219 -15.16 -0.81 -15.24
N GLY A 220 -16.03 -0.34 -16.14
CA GLY A 220 -15.78 0.86 -16.93
C GLY A 220 -14.90 0.67 -18.16
N LEU A 221 -14.61 -0.58 -18.57
CA LEU A 221 -14.10 -0.84 -19.92
C LEU A 221 -15.17 -0.41 -20.92
N LYS A 222 -14.77 0.32 -21.97
CA LYS A 222 -15.65 0.57 -23.10
C LYS A 222 -15.97 -0.75 -23.81
N LYS A 223 -17.08 -0.80 -24.54
CA LYS A 223 -17.56 -2.00 -25.24
C LYS A 223 -16.47 -2.65 -26.12
N ASP A 224 -15.56 -1.85 -26.65
CA ASP A 224 -14.51 -2.26 -27.59
C ASP A 224 -13.11 -2.36 -26.94
N GLU A 225 -12.98 -2.05 -25.64
CA GLU A 225 -11.70 -2.16 -24.94
C GLU A 225 -11.54 -3.56 -24.35
N PRO A 226 -10.50 -4.32 -24.77
CA PRO A 226 -10.30 -5.67 -24.26
C PRO A 226 -9.83 -5.64 -22.79
N GLU A 227 -10.21 -6.67 -22.03
CA GLU A 227 -9.62 -6.89 -20.71
C GLU A 227 -8.10 -7.07 -20.81
N PRO A 228 -7.33 -6.70 -19.77
CA PRO A 228 -5.90 -6.98 -19.71
C PRO A 228 -5.58 -8.45 -19.97
N ARG A 229 -4.74 -8.69 -20.98
CA ARG A 229 -4.33 -10.03 -21.43
C ARG A 229 -3.78 -10.84 -20.26
N ALA A 230 -4.23 -12.09 -20.16
CA ALA A 230 -3.68 -13.03 -19.19
C ALA A 230 -2.17 -13.21 -19.44
N LYS A 231 -1.38 -13.07 -18.37
CA LYS A 231 0.05 -13.37 -18.36
C LYS A 231 0.30 -14.59 -17.49
N ARG A 232 1.24 -15.43 -17.91
CA ARG A 232 1.70 -16.55 -17.08
C ARG A 232 2.38 -16.04 -15.81
N MET A 233 2.40 -16.89 -14.79
CA MET A 233 3.18 -16.62 -13.58
C MET A 233 4.67 -16.74 -13.89
N ILE A 234 5.50 -15.96 -13.19
CA ILE A 234 6.96 -15.88 -13.44
C ILE A 234 7.75 -15.88 -12.13
N CYS A 235 9.06 -16.10 -12.23
CA CYS A 235 10.02 -15.91 -11.14
C CYS A 235 9.64 -16.70 -9.87
N LYS A 236 9.69 -16.07 -8.69
CA LYS A 236 9.39 -16.71 -7.40
C LYS A 236 7.97 -17.26 -7.32
N ILE A 237 7.05 -16.71 -8.11
CA ILE A 237 5.65 -17.17 -8.15
C ILE A 237 5.56 -18.62 -8.64
N VAL A 238 6.41 -19.01 -9.61
CA VAL A 238 6.44 -20.38 -10.17
C VAL A 238 7.54 -21.25 -9.58
N ASN A 239 8.68 -20.67 -9.22
CA ASN A 239 9.82 -21.40 -8.66
C ASN A 239 10.25 -20.73 -7.34
N ARG A 240 10.01 -21.40 -6.20
CA ARG A 240 10.36 -20.87 -4.87
C ARG A 240 11.85 -20.54 -4.72
N ASN A 241 12.69 -21.27 -5.43
CA ASN A 241 14.15 -21.11 -5.42
C ASN A 241 14.64 -20.27 -6.61
N TYR A 242 13.77 -19.43 -7.19
CA TYR A 242 14.15 -18.55 -8.28
C TYR A 242 15.32 -17.65 -7.85
N VAL A 243 16.41 -17.72 -8.60
CA VAL A 243 17.57 -16.85 -8.43
C VAL A 243 17.34 -15.62 -9.31
N ALA A 244 17.37 -14.44 -8.71
CA ALA A 244 17.25 -13.18 -9.45
C ALA A 244 18.43 -13.03 -10.44
N PRO A 245 18.22 -12.40 -11.61
CA PRO A 245 19.34 -12.03 -12.47
C PRO A 245 20.27 -11.05 -11.73
N VAL A 246 21.54 -11.04 -12.12
CA VAL A 246 22.56 -10.17 -11.54
C VAL A 246 22.29 -8.70 -11.93
N ASN A 247 22.85 -7.75 -11.18
CA ASN A 247 22.74 -6.31 -11.44
C ASN A 247 21.27 -5.84 -11.50
N ASP A 248 20.99 -4.88 -12.37
CA ASP A 248 19.69 -4.20 -12.47
C ASP A 248 18.72 -4.82 -13.48
N ALA A 249 19.00 -6.07 -13.89
CA ALA A 249 18.14 -6.79 -14.80
C ALA A 249 16.83 -7.25 -14.13
N TRP A 250 15.73 -7.21 -14.89
CA TRP A 250 14.40 -7.71 -14.47
C TRP A 250 14.05 -9.09 -15.06
N ARG A 251 14.93 -9.63 -15.92
CA ARG A 251 14.83 -10.96 -16.53
C ARG A 251 16.21 -11.55 -16.82
N HIS A 252 16.31 -12.87 -16.84
CA HIS A 252 17.47 -13.57 -17.41
C HIS A 252 17.42 -13.52 -18.94
N GLU A 253 18.57 -13.55 -19.61
CA GLU A 253 18.67 -13.54 -21.09
C GLU A 253 17.88 -14.70 -21.72
N ASN A 254 17.98 -15.89 -21.13
CA ASN A 254 17.26 -17.08 -21.54
C ASN A 254 15.79 -17.13 -21.06
N SER A 255 15.24 -16.04 -20.50
CA SER A 255 13.84 -16.03 -20.08
C SER A 255 12.92 -16.20 -21.29
N ASN A 256 12.10 -17.24 -21.27
CA ASN A 256 11.10 -17.56 -22.29
C ASN A 256 9.90 -16.59 -22.33
N SER A 257 10.00 -15.38 -21.77
CA SER A 257 8.93 -14.35 -21.73
C SER A 257 9.07 -13.38 -22.88
N GLU A 258 8.01 -12.62 -23.15
CA GLU A 258 8.06 -11.49 -24.09
C GLU A 258 9.18 -10.51 -23.70
N ASP A 259 9.64 -9.72 -24.67
CA ASP A 259 10.62 -8.66 -24.43
C ASP A 259 9.92 -7.32 -24.26
N GLU A 260 10.12 -6.70 -23.10
CA GLU A 260 9.53 -5.41 -22.74
C GLU A 260 10.47 -4.23 -23.04
N THR A 261 11.66 -4.48 -23.60
CA THR A 261 12.70 -3.45 -23.82
C THR A 261 12.19 -2.26 -24.64
N HIS A 262 11.42 -2.52 -25.71
CA HIS A 262 10.80 -1.44 -26.49
C HIS A 262 9.86 -0.57 -25.65
N ARG A 263 9.16 -1.14 -24.67
CA ARG A 263 8.25 -0.35 -23.81
C ARG A 263 8.99 0.53 -22.81
N LEU A 264 10.27 0.27 -22.59
CA LEU A 264 11.14 1.04 -21.71
C LEU A 264 11.94 2.12 -22.46
N SER A 265 11.87 2.18 -23.80
CA SER A 265 12.61 3.20 -24.59
C SER A 265 12.27 4.61 -24.16
N ASP A 266 11.00 4.85 -23.84
CA ASP A 266 10.46 6.18 -23.54
C ASP A 266 10.56 6.50 -22.04
N MET A 267 11.20 5.64 -21.24
CA MET A 267 11.32 5.85 -19.81
C MET A 267 12.24 7.03 -19.50
N HIS A 268 11.74 7.98 -18.70
CA HIS A 268 12.60 8.93 -17.99
C HIS A 268 12.60 8.60 -16.50
N GLU A 269 13.78 8.69 -15.89
CA GLU A 269 13.95 8.37 -14.48
C GLU A 269 13.44 9.51 -13.58
N LYS A 270 12.63 9.13 -12.61
CA LYS A 270 12.09 10.02 -11.59
C LYS A 270 13.10 10.18 -10.46
N LYS A 271 13.44 11.42 -10.14
CA LYS A 271 14.32 11.75 -9.00
C LYS A 271 13.56 11.76 -7.66
N LEU A 272 12.90 10.67 -7.31
CA LEU A 272 12.11 10.50 -6.07
C LEU A 272 12.78 9.57 -5.06
N ARG A 273 12.31 9.60 -3.80
CA ARG A 273 12.85 8.87 -2.64
C ARG A 273 13.17 7.41 -2.89
N TYR A 274 12.29 6.71 -3.59
CA TYR A 274 12.34 5.25 -3.74
C TYR A 274 13.04 4.79 -5.03
N TRP A 275 13.46 5.75 -5.84
CA TRP A 275 14.20 5.52 -7.08
C TRP A 275 15.64 6.04 -7.00
N PHE A 276 15.91 7.01 -6.13
CA PHE A 276 17.17 7.76 -6.16
C PHE A 276 17.69 8.18 -4.78
N VAL A 277 19.00 8.05 -4.57
CA VAL A 277 19.76 8.62 -3.43
C VAL A 277 20.61 9.78 -3.93
N LYS A 278 20.53 10.96 -3.31
CA LYS A 278 21.42 12.10 -3.62
C LYS A 278 22.41 12.32 -2.48
N ASP A 279 23.72 12.32 -2.76
CA ASP A 279 24.76 12.66 -1.77
C ASP A 279 24.63 11.86 -0.44
N GLY A 280 24.27 10.58 -0.54
CA GLY A 280 24.01 9.71 0.62
C GLY A 280 22.70 10.01 1.38
N LYS A 281 21.91 11.02 0.99
CA LYS A 281 20.65 11.42 1.62
C LYS A 281 19.43 11.12 0.73
N ARG A 282 18.37 10.58 1.35
CA ARG A 282 17.08 10.29 0.71
C ARG A 282 16.31 11.59 0.43
N LYS A 283 15.71 11.75 -0.76
CA LYS A 283 14.76 12.85 -1.02
C LYS A 283 13.42 12.57 -0.32
N ARG A 284 12.72 13.60 0.18
CA ARG A 284 11.33 13.45 0.66
C ARG A 284 10.38 13.17 -0.50
N THR A 285 9.37 12.33 -0.28
CA THR A 285 8.24 12.20 -1.21
C THR A 285 7.59 13.58 -1.38
N PRO A 286 7.35 14.06 -2.62
CA PRO A 286 6.54 15.24 -2.83
C PRO A 286 5.20 15.05 -2.12
N LYS A 287 4.70 16.08 -1.42
CA LYS A 287 3.33 16.06 -0.91
C LYS A 287 2.41 15.72 -2.09
N VAL A 288 1.50 14.76 -1.88
CA VAL A 288 0.47 14.40 -2.86
C VAL A 288 -0.15 15.72 -3.34
N SER A 289 -0.10 15.98 -4.63
CA SER A 289 -0.77 17.13 -5.24
C SER A 289 -2.22 17.09 -4.77
N SER A 290 -2.67 18.16 -4.13
CA SER A 290 -4.08 18.37 -3.78
C SER A 290 -4.95 17.99 -4.98
N VAL A 291 -6.02 17.26 -4.72
CA VAL A 291 -7.08 16.95 -5.68
C VAL A 291 -7.32 18.21 -6.52
N VAL A 292 -7.03 18.14 -7.81
CA VAL A 292 -7.40 19.20 -8.75
C VAL A 292 -8.92 19.29 -8.68
N THR A 293 -9.43 20.32 -8.02
CA THR A 293 -10.83 20.70 -8.07
C THR A 293 -11.12 21.00 -9.53
N THR A 294 -11.73 20.04 -10.24
CA THR A 294 -12.28 20.30 -11.57
C THR A 294 -13.23 21.50 -11.46
N PRO A 295 -13.09 22.55 -12.28
CA PRO A 295 -14.03 23.65 -12.29
C PRO A 295 -15.43 23.09 -12.54
N LYS A 296 -16.39 23.42 -11.67
CA LYS A 296 -17.81 23.16 -11.92
C LYS A 296 -18.14 23.78 -13.28
N LYS A 297 -18.47 22.95 -14.28
CA LYS A 297 -19.10 23.41 -15.51
C LYS A 297 -20.38 24.16 -15.11
N THR A 298 -20.41 25.45 -15.39
CA THR A 298 -21.59 26.30 -15.26
C THR A 298 -22.67 25.74 -16.17
N THR A 299 -23.73 25.18 -15.59
CA THR A 299 -24.91 24.75 -16.32
C THR A 299 -25.53 25.98 -16.96
N GLN A 300 -25.47 26.07 -18.29
CA GLN A 300 -26.21 27.07 -19.05
C GLN A 300 -27.71 26.84 -18.82
N LYS A 301 -28.38 27.85 -18.25
CA LYS A 301 -29.85 27.89 -18.15
C LYS A 301 -30.42 27.95 -19.56
N ILE A 302 -31.12 26.90 -19.97
CA ILE A 302 -32.00 26.91 -21.13
C ILE A 302 -33.21 27.76 -20.75
N VAL A 303 -33.38 28.89 -21.43
CA VAL A 303 -34.55 29.77 -21.30
C VAL A 303 -35.67 29.19 -22.17
N THR A 304 -36.69 28.62 -21.53
CA THR A 304 -37.94 28.24 -22.20
C THR A 304 -38.76 29.51 -22.48
N LYS A 305 -39.04 29.77 -23.76
CA LYS A 305 -39.94 30.84 -24.22
C LYS A 305 -41.37 30.56 -23.73
N GLY A 306 -42.04 31.64 -23.32
CA GLY A 306 -43.33 31.63 -22.63
C GLY A 306 -44.50 31.05 -23.41
N ILE A 307 -45.43 30.49 -22.64
CA ILE A 307 -46.83 30.30 -23.03
C ILE A 307 -47.64 31.34 -22.27
N VAL A 308 -48.39 32.12 -23.03
CA VAL A 308 -49.32 33.15 -22.58
C VAL A 308 -50.60 32.46 -22.12
N GLU A 309 -50.98 32.61 -20.85
CA GLU A 309 -52.36 32.37 -20.44
C GLU A 309 -52.96 33.58 -19.72
N ARG A 310 -54.21 33.80 -20.11
CA ARG A 310 -55.02 35.00 -19.93
C ARG A 310 -55.47 35.12 -18.48
N GLY A 311 -55.43 36.35 -17.96
CA GLY A 311 -55.98 36.67 -16.66
C GLY A 311 -57.49 36.46 -16.59
N SER A 312 -57.97 36.07 -15.41
CA SER A 312 -59.37 36.23 -15.05
C SER A 312 -59.48 36.46 -13.53
N TYR A 313 -60.13 37.59 -13.21
CA TYR A 313 -60.84 37.95 -11.97
C TYR A 313 -60.08 38.33 -10.69
N LYS A 314 -60.19 39.64 -10.39
CA LYS A 314 -60.23 40.25 -9.05
C LYS A 314 -61.68 40.59 -8.67
N LYS A 315 -61.86 40.78 -7.36
CA LYS A 315 -62.95 41.42 -6.57
C LYS A 315 -63.81 40.38 -5.85
N SER A 316 -63.98 40.42 -4.53
CA SER A 316 -63.63 41.39 -3.49
C SER A 316 -63.59 40.64 -2.15
#